data_AF-A0A8T5BKM0-F1
#
_entry.id   AF-A0A8T5BKM0-F1
#
_cell.length_a   1.000
_cell.length_b   1.000
_cell.length_c   1.000
_cell.angle_alpha   90.00
_cell.angle_beta   90.00
_cell.angle_gamma   90.00
#
_symmetry.space_group_name_H-M   'P 1'
#
loop_
_entity.id
_entity.type
_entity.pdbx_description
1 polymer ?
#
loop_
_entity_poly.entity_id
_entity_poly.type
_entity_poly.pdbx_seq_one_letter_code
_entity_poly.pdbx_strand_id
1 'polypeptide(L)'
;MMYHKEKFEKILFKSSLANIMRKAFEAHILVPAFNVAYLPMVKPIVEVLTELRCFGLLEVALPDIEKFGAQSFSAVKQEYGKYENKAYTRLHLDHVPVIDEDGDLVDWNVLIQEALDLGYDSVMIDGSRLGLEENIEVTKKVVKLAHAKNVPVEAELGAVYGHEKGPLPPYEELFRSGKGFTDVEEAKIFVEKTRTDWLSVAIGNVHGAISGAAKDEKKVNARLNIEHLAKIVSVTNVPIVLHGGSGIEKESVLAGIRNGVTKINIGTAIRQAYEKELWKTGRVESAQNAVKEEIRQLIVNYYGIRGSAEILGALLEK
;
A
#
# COMPACT_ATOMS: atom_id res chain seq x y z
N MET A 1 -10.26 -24.93 -20.83
CA MET A 1 -9.72 -23.61 -20.40
C MET A 1 -10.78 -22.66 -19.83
N MET A 2 -12.00 -22.57 -20.37
CA MET A 2 -13.07 -21.72 -19.80
C MET A 2 -13.57 -22.18 -18.41
N TYR A 3 -13.73 -23.50 -18.19
CA TYR A 3 -14.17 -24.06 -16.90
C TYR A 3 -13.24 -23.75 -15.70
N HIS A 4 -11.93 -23.57 -15.93
CA HIS A 4 -11.00 -23.18 -14.87
C HIS A 4 -11.02 -21.67 -14.60
N LYS A 5 -11.39 -20.85 -15.59
CA LYS A 5 -11.40 -19.39 -15.46
C LYS A 5 -12.50 -18.91 -14.49
N GLU A 6 -13.70 -19.49 -14.59
CA GLU A 6 -14.83 -19.13 -13.70
C GLU A 6 -14.64 -19.60 -12.25
N LYS A 7 -13.75 -20.58 -12.02
CA LYS A 7 -13.56 -21.18 -10.70
C LYS A 7 -12.74 -20.30 -9.76
N PHE A 8 -11.57 -19.81 -10.20
CA PHE A 8 -10.70 -18.99 -9.35
C PHE A 8 -11.30 -17.60 -9.07
N GLU A 9 -11.97 -16.99 -10.06
CA GLU A 9 -12.64 -15.70 -9.90
C GLU A 9 -13.72 -15.78 -8.81
N LYS A 10 -14.51 -16.85 -8.79
CA LYS A 10 -15.52 -17.10 -7.76
C LYS A 10 -14.92 -17.34 -6.37
N ILE A 11 -13.76 -18.01 -6.31
CA ILE A 11 -13.02 -18.23 -5.05
C ILE A 11 -12.52 -16.88 -4.51
N LEU A 12 -11.85 -16.08 -5.32
CA LEU A 12 -11.36 -14.75 -4.92
C LEU A 12 -12.50 -13.80 -4.54
N PHE A 13 -13.60 -13.81 -5.29
CA PHE A 13 -14.78 -13.01 -4.98
C PHE A 13 -15.32 -13.29 -3.57
N LYS A 14 -15.34 -14.56 -3.17
CA LYS A 14 -15.89 -15.00 -1.88
C LYS A 14 -14.88 -14.97 -0.72
N SER A 15 -13.59 -14.91 -1.03
CA SER A 15 -12.54 -14.96 -0.01
C SER A 15 -12.42 -13.62 0.71
N SER A 16 -12.17 -13.67 2.02
CA SER A 16 -11.84 -12.48 2.79
C SER A 16 -10.51 -11.90 2.31
N LEU A 17 -10.36 -10.58 2.39
CA LEU A 17 -9.10 -9.93 2.01
C LEU A 17 -7.94 -10.40 2.91
N ALA A 18 -8.20 -10.61 4.21
CA ALA A 18 -7.21 -11.19 5.12
C ALA A 18 -6.65 -12.53 4.63
N ASN A 19 -7.53 -13.44 4.16
CA ASN A 19 -7.08 -14.74 3.63
C ASN A 19 -6.32 -14.60 2.32
N ILE A 20 -6.74 -13.71 1.42
CA ILE A 20 -6.03 -13.45 0.17
C ILE A 20 -4.61 -12.94 0.47
N MET A 21 -4.49 -11.95 1.36
CA MET A 21 -3.20 -11.38 1.77
C MET A 21 -2.32 -12.39 2.48
N ARG A 22 -2.90 -13.28 3.31
CA ARG A 22 -2.17 -14.39 3.93
C ARG A 22 -1.59 -15.34 2.90
N LYS A 23 -2.38 -15.75 1.90
CA LYS A 23 -1.89 -16.63 0.81
C LYS A 23 -0.86 -15.94 -0.08
N ALA A 24 -1.01 -14.64 -0.31
CA ALA A 24 -0.02 -13.85 -1.02
C ALA A 24 1.33 -13.83 -0.27
N PHE A 25 1.30 -13.59 1.04
CA PHE A 25 2.48 -13.61 1.91
C PHE A 25 3.17 -14.98 1.94
N GLU A 26 2.41 -16.06 2.19
CA GLU A 26 2.92 -17.44 2.22
C GLU A 26 3.56 -17.88 0.89
N ALA A 27 3.10 -17.32 -0.23
CA ALA A 27 3.59 -17.66 -1.57
C ALA A 27 4.55 -16.61 -2.17
N HIS A 28 4.94 -15.58 -1.41
CA HIS A 28 5.77 -14.47 -1.89
C HIS A 28 5.22 -13.78 -3.16
N ILE A 29 3.89 -13.61 -3.21
CA ILE A 29 3.19 -12.92 -4.29
C ILE A 29 2.94 -11.48 -3.84
N LEU A 30 3.41 -10.52 -4.63
CA LEU A 30 3.08 -9.11 -4.43
C LEU A 30 1.62 -8.82 -4.82
N VAL A 31 0.92 -8.12 -3.93
CA VAL A 31 -0.35 -7.44 -4.16
C VAL A 31 -0.06 -5.93 -4.31
N PRO A 32 -0.08 -5.39 -5.54
CA PRO A 32 0.14 -3.96 -5.75
C PRO A 32 -1.07 -3.17 -5.23
N ALA A 33 -0.82 -2.04 -4.58
CA ALA A 33 -1.86 -1.11 -4.14
C ALA A 33 -1.67 0.23 -4.84
N PHE A 34 -2.73 0.77 -5.45
CA PHE A 34 -2.65 1.94 -6.32
C PHE A 34 -3.46 3.11 -5.73
N ASN A 35 -2.77 4.20 -5.37
CA ASN A 35 -3.45 5.40 -4.87
C ASN A 35 -4.28 6.08 -5.96
N VAL A 36 -5.50 6.45 -5.60
CA VAL A 36 -6.45 7.15 -6.47
C VAL A 36 -6.36 8.66 -6.19
N ALA A 37 -5.33 9.32 -6.73
CA ALA A 37 -5.17 10.77 -6.61
C ALA A 37 -6.29 11.56 -7.33
N TYR A 38 -6.90 10.97 -8.36
CA TYR A 38 -8.02 11.57 -9.11
C TYR A 38 -9.09 10.50 -9.39
N LEU A 39 -10.38 10.81 -9.20
CA LEU A 39 -11.47 9.86 -9.44
C LEU A 39 -11.40 9.15 -10.82
N PRO A 40 -11.07 9.82 -11.94
CA PRO A 40 -10.96 9.13 -13.23
C PRO A 40 -9.87 8.07 -13.31
N MET A 41 -8.95 7.96 -12.34
CA MET A 41 -7.93 6.91 -12.28
C MET A 41 -8.50 5.55 -11.83
N VAL A 42 -9.67 5.50 -11.19
CA VAL A 42 -10.29 4.25 -10.73
C VAL A 42 -10.50 3.27 -11.90
N LYS A 43 -11.18 3.72 -12.96
CA LYS A 43 -11.50 2.89 -14.13
C LYS A 43 -10.27 2.22 -14.75
N PRO A 44 -9.20 2.96 -15.15
CA PRO A 44 -8.04 2.33 -15.78
C PRO A 44 -7.30 1.35 -14.84
N ILE A 45 -7.27 1.59 -13.53
CA ILE A 45 -6.67 0.64 -12.57
C ILE A 45 -7.43 -0.69 -12.59
N VAL A 46 -8.76 -0.64 -12.43
CA VAL A 46 -9.59 -1.86 -12.40
C VAL A 46 -9.54 -2.61 -13.73
N GLU A 47 -9.59 -1.90 -14.85
CA GLU A 47 -9.52 -2.50 -16.19
C GLU A 47 -8.21 -3.25 -16.41
N VAL A 48 -7.05 -2.66 -16.07
CA VAL A 48 -5.76 -3.31 -16.29
C VAL A 48 -5.54 -4.49 -15.33
N LEU A 49 -5.95 -4.38 -14.06
CA LEU A 49 -5.87 -5.50 -13.12
C LEU A 49 -6.70 -6.70 -13.61
N THR A 50 -7.91 -6.43 -14.12
CA THR A 50 -8.77 -7.46 -14.72
C THR A 50 -8.17 -8.05 -15.99
N GLU A 51 -7.69 -7.21 -16.92
CA GLU A 51 -7.05 -7.63 -18.18
C GLU A 51 -5.84 -8.53 -17.95
N LEU A 52 -4.97 -8.14 -17.00
CA LEU A 52 -3.74 -8.86 -16.67
C LEU A 52 -3.95 -10.00 -15.69
N ARG A 53 -5.19 -10.21 -15.22
CA ARG A 53 -5.56 -11.21 -14.21
C ARG A 53 -4.68 -11.08 -12.96
N CYS A 54 -4.43 -9.84 -12.55
CA CYS A 54 -3.64 -9.49 -11.39
C CYS A 54 -4.59 -9.09 -10.26
N PHE A 55 -4.38 -9.61 -9.05
CA PHE A 55 -5.10 -9.15 -7.87
C PHE A 55 -4.36 -7.95 -7.27
N GLY A 56 -5.06 -6.85 -7.01
CA GLY A 56 -4.48 -5.63 -6.43
C GLY A 56 -5.47 -4.84 -5.59
N LEU A 57 -4.99 -3.80 -4.94
CA LEU A 57 -5.81 -2.86 -4.17
C LEU A 57 -5.91 -1.52 -4.91
N LEU A 58 -7.07 -0.89 -4.83
CA LEU A 58 -7.17 0.56 -5.02
C LEU A 58 -7.16 1.16 -3.62
N GLU A 59 -6.44 2.26 -3.45
CA GLU A 59 -6.33 2.90 -2.16
C GLU A 59 -6.48 4.42 -2.25
N VAL A 60 -6.90 5.04 -1.15
CA VAL A 60 -7.03 6.50 -1.05
C VAL A 60 -6.56 6.94 0.33
N ALA A 61 -5.71 7.95 0.37
CA ALA A 61 -5.24 8.60 1.58
C ALA A 61 -5.76 10.05 1.68
N LEU A 62 -5.61 10.68 2.85
CA LEU A 62 -5.96 12.11 3.04
C LEU A 62 -5.28 13.04 2.01
N PRO A 63 -3.98 12.88 1.69
CA PRO A 63 -3.34 13.70 0.66
C PRO A 63 -3.99 13.61 -0.72
N ASP A 64 -4.57 12.46 -1.09
CA ASP A 64 -5.30 12.30 -2.36
C ASP A 64 -6.55 13.20 -2.41
N ILE A 65 -7.15 13.47 -1.25
CA ILE A 65 -8.33 14.32 -1.08
C ILE A 65 -7.94 15.80 -0.94
N GLU A 66 -6.97 16.10 -0.08
CA GLU A 66 -6.60 17.46 0.29
C GLU A 66 -5.75 18.17 -0.77
N LYS A 67 -4.85 17.41 -1.41
CA LYS A 67 -3.85 17.95 -2.35
C LYS A 67 -4.20 17.65 -3.81
N PHE A 68 -5.07 16.65 -4.07
CA PHE A 68 -5.42 16.20 -5.42
C PHE A 68 -6.94 16.17 -5.65
N GLY A 69 -7.42 15.31 -6.53
CA GLY A 69 -8.81 15.27 -7.02
C GLY A 69 -9.59 14.02 -6.65
N ALA A 70 -9.27 13.37 -5.53
CA ALA A 70 -10.04 12.23 -5.00
C ALA A 70 -11.35 12.65 -4.33
N GLN A 71 -11.49 13.93 -3.97
CA GLN A 71 -12.68 14.60 -3.40
C GLN A 71 -13.10 14.15 -1.99
N SER A 72 -13.34 12.86 -1.76
CA SER A 72 -13.70 12.29 -0.46
C SER A 72 -13.63 10.75 -0.50
N PHE A 73 -13.61 10.09 0.67
CA PHE A 73 -13.72 8.63 0.74
C PHE A 73 -15.02 8.13 0.11
N SER A 74 -16.15 8.81 0.36
CA SER A 74 -17.44 8.47 -0.26
C SER A 74 -17.40 8.59 -1.79
N ALA A 75 -16.75 9.61 -2.35
CA ALA A 75 -16.64 9.79 -3.79
C ALA A 75 -15.79 8.70 -4.43
N VAL A 76 -14.66 8.34 -3.82
CA VAL A 76 -13.82 7.21 -4.27
C VAL A 76 -14.59 5.89 -4.20
N LYS A 77 -15.32 5.63 -3.10
CA LYS A 77 -16.16 4.42 -2.99
C LYS A 77 -17.24 4.36 -4.06
N GLN A 78 -17.91 5.48 -4.35
CA GLN A 78 -18.93 5.56 -5.39
C GLN A 78 -18.33 5.31 -6.79
N GLU A 79 -17.18 5.91 -7.09
CA GLU A 79 -16.50 5.71 -8.38
C GLU A 79 -16.01 4.27 -8.51
N TYR A 80 -15.42 3.69 -7.46
CA TYR A 80 -15.01 2.28 -7.41
C TYR A 80 -16.18 1.35 -7.67
N GLY A 81 -17.34 1.60 -7.05
CA GLY A 81 -18.54 0.79 -7.23
C GLY A 81 -19.07 0.72 -8.67
N LYS A 82 -18.69 1.67 -9.56
CA LYS A 82 -19.05 1.63 -10.99
C LYS A 82 -18.30 0.55 -11.78
N TYR A 83 -17.11 0.16 -11.30
CA TYR A 83 -16.22 -0.73 -12.03
C TYR A 83 -15.79 -1.95 -11.22
N GLU A 84 -16.14 -2.02 -9.93
CA GLU A 84 -15.61 -3.00 -8.99
C GLU A 84 -15.68 -4.44 -9.53
N ASN A 85 -14.58 -5.16 -9.36
CA ASN A 85 -14.53 -6.58 -9.65
C ASN A 85 -13.79 -7.27 -8.53
N LYS A 86 -14.54 -7.81 -7.56
CA LYS A 86 -13.99 -8.50 -6.39
C LYS A 86 -13.25 -9.81 -6.72
N ALA A 87 -13.18 -10.25 -7.98
CA ALA A 87 -12.20 -11.27 -8.35
C ALA A 87 -10.77 -10.71 -8.50
N TYR A 88 -10.61 -9.40 -8.68
CA TYR A 88 -9.32 -8.78 -9.02
C TYR A 88 -8.95 -7.58 -8.16
N THR A 89 -9.92 -6.87 -7.57
CA THR A 89 -9.66 -5.64 -6.82
C THR A 89 -10.39 -5.60 -5.48
N ARG A 90 -9.83 -4.85 -4.54
CA ARG A 90 -10.46 -4.42 -3.28
C ARG A 90 -10.13 -2.95 -3.02
N LEU A 91 -10.94 -2.31 -2.19
CA LEU A 91 -10.74 -0.91 -1.80
C LEU A 91 -10.14 -0.81 -0.39
N HIS A 92 -9.01 -0.13 -0.28
CA HIS A 92 -8.25 0.11 0.95
C HIS A 92 -8.29 1.59 1.34
N LEU A 93 -8.51 1.89 2.61
CA LEU A 93 -8.28 3.23 3.16
C LEU A 93 -6.81 3.30 3.57
N ASP A 94 -6.04 4.14 2.91
CA ASP A 94 -4.58 4.24 3.08
C ASP A 94 -4.23 5.37 4.05
N HIS A 95 -3.22 5.11 4.86
CA HIS A 95 -2.48 6.12 5.62
C HIS A 95 -3.34 7.14 6.39
N VAL A 96 -4.31 6.72 7.22
CA VAL A 96 -4.94 7.65 8.18
C VAL A 96 -3.97 7.89 9.34
N PRO A 97 -3.38 9.09 9.45
CA PRO A 97 -2.44 9.35 10.53
C PRO A 97 -3.16 9.62 11.84
N VAL A 98 -2.51 9.33 12.97
CA VAL A 98 -2.90 9.91 14.27
C VAL A 98 -2.36 11.33 14.41
N ILE A 99 -1.15 11.55 13.89
CA ILE A 99 -0.47 12.84 13.80
C ILE A 99 -0.04 13.01 12.35
N ASP A 100 -0.42 14.12 11.72
CA ASP A 100 -0.12 14.37 10.31
C ASP A 100 1.34 14.82 10.06
N GLU A 101 1.64 15.23 8.82
CA GLU A 101 2.96 15.72 8.41
C GLU A 101 3.34 17.05 9.06
N ASP A 102 2.36 17.86 9.47
CA ASP A 102 2.56 19.17 10.08
C ASP A 102 2.68 19.09 11.62
N GLY A 103 2.34 17.92 12.19
CA GLY A 103 2.41 17.62 13.62
C GLY A 103 1.08 17.81 14.34
N ASP A 104 -0.01 17.96 13.60
CA ASP A 104 -1.34 18.18 14.14
C ASP A 104 -2.06 16.84 14.38
N LEU A 105 -2.89 16.80 15.42
CA LEU A 105 -3.72 15.64 15.73
C LEU A 105 -4.86 15.53 14.72
N VAL A 106 -4.99 14.35 14.12
CA VAL A 106 -6.08 14.03 13.21
C VAL A 106 -7.17 13.27 13.94
N ASP A 107 -8.43 13.58 13.62
CA ASP A 107 -9.59 12.83 14.11
C ASP A 107 -9.72 11.48 13.36
N TRP A 108 -8.71 10.63 13.54
CA TRP A 108 -8.56 9.34 12.87
C TRP A 108 -9.76 8.43 13.11
N ASN A 109 -10.43 8.53 14.26
CA ASN A 109 -11.56 7.67 14.59
C ASN A 109 -12.77 7.94 13.70
N VAL A 110 -13.04 9.21 13.39
CA VAL A 110 -14.10 9.58 12.45
C VAL A 110 -13.79 9.08 11.04
N LEU A 111 -12.54 9.23 10.58
CA LEU A 111 -12.12 8.80 9.24
C LEU A 111 -12.16 7.27 9.07
N ILE A 112 -11.66 6.52 10.06
CA ILE A 112 -11.74 5.06 10.08
C ILE A 112 -13.20 4.61 10.09
N GLN A 113 -14.04 5.21 10.95
CA GLN A 113 -15.46 4.85 11.04
C GLN A 113 -16.20 5.15 9.73
N GLU A 114 -15.92 6.29 9.08
CA GLU A 114 -16.48 6.63 7.78
C GLU A 114 -16.16 5.55 6.73
N ALA A 115 -14.89 5.16 6.58
CA ALA A 115 -14.51 4.12 5.61
C ALA A 115 -15.14 2.76 5.93
N LEU A 116 -15.22 2.40 7.21
CA LEU A 116 -15.90 1.18 7.67
C LEU A 116 -17.42 1.21 7.42
N ASP A 117 -18.05 2.38 7.45
CA ASP A 117 -19.48 2.54 7.16
C ASP A 117 -19.77 2.60 5.65
N LEU A 118 -18.83 3.14 4.87
CA LEU A 118 -18.84 3.11 3.39
C LEU A 118 -18.57 1.71 2.81
N GLY A 119 -18.11 0.76 3.62
CA GLY A 119 -17.82 -0.61 3.19
C GLY A 119 -16.52 -0.72 2.39
N TYR A 120 -15.48 -0.04 2.86
CA TYR A 120 -14.11 -0.33 2.45
C TYR A 120 -13.72 -1.75 2.85
N ASP A 121 -12.92 -2.41 2.03
CA ASP A 121 -12.55 -3.82 2.22
C ASP A 121 -11.33 -3.98 3.16
N SER A 122 -10.57 -2.90 3.44
CA SER A 122 -9.54 -2.81 4.48
C SER A 122 -9.28 -1.35 4.87
N VAL A 123 -8.69 -1.14 6.05
CA VAL A 123 -8.32 0.19 6.54
C VAL A 123 -6.90 0.22 7.09
N MET A 124 -6.23 1.36 7.01
CA MET A 124 -4.92 1.61 7.60
C MET A 124 -5.00 2.67 8.69
N ILE A 125 -4.32 2.39 9.81
CA ILE A 125 -4.02 3.40 10.82
C ILE A 125 -2.50 3.61 10.92
N ASP A 126 -2.06 4.85 10.73
CA ASP A 126 -0.68 5.27 10.89
C ASP A 126 -0.49 5.96 12.25
N GLY A 127 -0.03 5.17 13.23
CA GLY A 127 0.42 5.65 14.53
C GLY A 127 1.94 5.80 14.63
N SER A 128 2.68 5.78 13.51
CA SER A 128 4.14 5.71 13.49
C SER A 128 4.85 6.89 14.16
N ARG A 129 4.16 8.03 14.30
CA ARG A 129 4.64 9.25 14.99
C ARG A 129 4.38 9.25 16.50
N LEU A 130 3.68 8.24 17.03
CA LEU A 130 3.46 8.06 18.47
C LEU A 130 4.57 7.23 19.10
N GLY A 131 4.65 7.25 20.43
CA GLY A 131 5.38 6.22 21.18
C GLY A 131 4.75 4.83 20.96
N LEU A 132 5.54 3.78 21.15
CA LEU A 132 5.12 2.40 20.91
C LEU A 132 3.82 2.04 21.66
N GLU A 133 3.73 2.37 22.95
CA GLU A 133 2.55 2.06 23.77
C GLU A 133 1.29 2.76 23.24
N GLU A 134 1.39 4.04 22.89
CA GLU A 134 0.27 4.83 22.37
C GLU A 134 -0.17 4.34 20.99
N ASN A 135 0.78 4.00 20.10
CA ASN A 135 0.49 3.39 18.81
C ASN A 135 -0.26 2.06 19.00
N ILE A 136 0.22 1.19 19.90
CA ILE A 136 -0.48 -0.06 20.24
C ILE A 136 -1.91 0.19 20.72
N GLU A 137 -2.13 1.18 21.60
CA GLU A 137 -3.47 1.49 22.09
C GLU A 137 -4.41 1.95 20.99
N VAL A 138 -3.96 2.85 20.10
CA VAL A 138 -4.75 3.33 18.98
C VAL A 138 -5.05 2.22 17.97
N THR A 139 -4.02 1.46 17.55
CA THR A 139 -4.20 0.34 16.62
C THR A 139 -5.15 -0.71 17.17
N LYS A 140 -5.10 -1.03 18.48
CA LYS A 140 -6.06 -1.96 19.11
C LYS A 140 -7.51 -1.48 19.01
N LYS A 141 -7.76 -0.16 19.11
CA LYS A 141 -9.10 0.40 18.95
C LYS A 141 -9.58 0.22 17.51
N VAL A 142 -8.74 0.53 16.53
CA VAL A 142 -9.05 0.35 15.09
C VAL A 142 -9.28 -1.12 14.76
N VAL A 143 -8.39 -2.02 15.19
CA VAL A 143 -8.53 -3.47 15.03
C VAL A 143 -9.85 -3.97 15.60
N LYS A 144 -10.22 -3.54 16.82
CA LYS A 144 -11.50 -3.92 17.42
C LYS A 144 -12.71 -3.47 16.58
N LEU A 145 -12.69 -2.25 16.06
CA LEU A 145 -13.77 -1.71 15.23
C LEU A 145 -13.87 -2.43 13.87
N ALA A 146 -12.75 -2.60 13.20
CA ALA A 146 -12.68 -3.19 11.87
C ALA A 146 -12.96 -4.71 11.89
N HIS A 147 -12.38 -5.44 12.84
CA HIS A 147 -12.61 -6.89 12.98
C HIS A 147 -14.05 -7.23 13.34
N ALA A 148 -14.77 -6.35 14.07
CA ALA A 148 -16.21 -6.50 14.30
C ALA A 148 -17.03 -6.50 13.00
N LYS A 149 -16.48 -5.96 11.91
CA LYS A 149 -17.06 -5.95 10.55
C LYS A 149 -16.36 -6.90 9.58
N ASN A 150 -15.44 -7.76 10.06
CA ASN A 150 -14.57 -8.61 9.23
C ASN A 150 -13.68 -7.84 8.22
N VAL A 151 -13.28 -6.62 8.58
CA VAL A 151 -12.40 -5.78 7.77
C VAL A 151 -10.98 -5.87 8.35
N PRO A 152 -9.97 -6.29 7.57
CA PRO A 152 -8.58 -6.33 8.03
C PRO A 152 -7.96 -4.94 8.17
N VAL A 153 -6.96 -4.84 9.04
CA VAL A 153 -6.25 -3.61 9.38
C VAL A 153 -4.78 -3.67 8.96
N GLU A 154 -4.34 -2.64 8.26
CA GLU A 154 -2.95 -2.25 8.12
C GLU A 154 -2.55 -1.34 9.29
N ALA A 155 -1.36 -1.54 9.83
CA ALA A 155 -0.79 -0.62 10.81
C ALA A 155 0.66 -0.33 10.46
N GLU A 156 1.14 0.86 10.83
CA GLU A 156 2.53 1.27 10.61
C GLU A 156 3.32 1.28 11.91
N LEU A 157 4.53 0.73 11.86
CA LEU A 157 5.49 0.79 12.94
C LEU A 157 6.88 1.21 12.43
N GLY A 158 7.47 2.18 13.11
CA GLY A 158 8.69 2.84 12.70
C GLY A 158 8.38 4.06 11.85
N ALA A 159 9.08 5.17 12.11
CA ALA A 159 8.93 6.37 11.30
C ALA A 159 9.77 6.24 10.03
N VAL A 160 9.15 6.29 8.85
CA VAL A 160 9.90 6.47 7.60
C VAL A 160 10.61 7.83 7.67
N TYR A 161 11.93 7.80 7.87
CA TYR A 161 12.76 9.01 7.86
C TYR A 161 12.57 9.76 6.53
N GLY A 162 12.21 11.04 6.61
CA GLY A 162 11.76 11.84 5.46
C GLY A 162 10.85 13.01 5.82
N HIS A 163 10.13 12.91 6.93
CA HIS A 163 9.16 13.92 7.41
C HIS A 163 9.68 14.78 8.58
N GLU A 164 10.88 14.53 9.11
CA GLU A 164 11.44 15.32 10.20
C GLU A 164 11.88 16.72 9.74
N LYS A 165 11.72 17.74 10.60
CA LYS A 165 12.25 19.09 10.36
C LYS A 165 13.78 19.08 10.55
N GLY A 166 14.53 19.09 9.45
CA GLY A 166 15.98 19.26 9.46
C GLY A 166 16.68 18.50 8.33
N PRO A 167 18.00 18.73 8.12
CA PRO A 167 18.76 17.94 7.17
C PRO A 167 18.86 16.49 7.65
N LEU A 168 18.43 15.55 6.83
CA LEU A 168 18.65 14.13 7.08
C LEU A 168 20.15 13.82 7.01
N PRO A 169 20.67 12.91 7.85
CA PRO A 169 22.00 12.33 7.64
C PRO A 169 22.09 11.70 6.24
N PRO A 170 23.29 11.60 5.65
CA PRO A 170 23.46 10.94 4.36
C PRO A 170 22.81 9.55 4.34
N TYR A 171 22.14 9.19 3.25
CA TYR A 171 21.41 7.93 3.14
C TYR A 171 22.23 6.70 3.56
N GLU A 172 23.51 6.64 3.16
CA GLU A 172 24.40 5.52 3.49
C GLU A 172 24.69 5.41 5.00
N GLU A 173 24.67 6.53 5.73
CA GLU A 173 24.82 6.54 7.19
C GLU A 173 23.55 6.03 7.88
N LEU A 174 22.38 6.52 7.45
CA LEU A 174 21.08 6.02 7.93
C LEU A 174 20.94 4.52 7.67
N PHE A 175 21.25 4.08 6.46
CA PHE A 175 21.15 2.68 6.08
C PHE A 175 22.10 1.78 6.88
N ARG A 176 23.34 2.21 7.10
CA ARG A 176 24.33 1.41 7.87
C ARG A 176 24.00 1.34 9.35
N SER A 177 23.53 2.45 9.92
CA SER A 177 23.14 2.51 11.34
C SER A 177 21.82 1.80 11.62
N GLY A 178 20.97 1.62 10.60
CA GLY A 178 19.59 1.15 10.78
C GLY A 178 18.72 2.17 11.51
N LYS A 179 19.19 3.42 11.65
CA LYS A 179 18.43 4.47 12.31
C LYS A 179 17.15 4.75 11.52
N GLY A 180 16.02 4.68 12.21
CA GLY A 180 14.70 4.82 11.58
C GLY A 180 14.11 3.54 11.02
N PHE A 181 14.82 2.42 11.10
CA PHE A 181 14.22 1.15 10.73
C PHE A 181 13.26 0.72 11.84
N THR A 182 12.21 0.00 11.46
CA THR A 182 11.33 -0.68 12.40
C THR A 182 12.16 -1.61 13.28
N ASP A 183 12.09 -1.44 14.60
CA ASP A 183 12.78 -2.34 15.52
C ASP A 183 12.13 -3.73 15.51
N VAL A 184 12.96 -4.77 15.59
CA VAL A 184 12.51 -6.17 15.46
C VAL A 184 11.68 -6.59 16.68
N GLU A 185 12.12 -6.23 17.89
CA GLU A 185 11.40 -6.62 19.11
C GLU A 185 10.14 -5.77 19.28
N GLU A 186 10.18 -4.49 18.92
CA GLU A 186 8.99 -3.66 18.87
C GLU A 186 7.95 -4.21 17.88
N ALA A 187 8.37 -4.63 16.67
CA ALA A 187 7.46 -5.22 15.68
C ALA A 187 6.76 -6.48 16.20
N LYS A 188 7.51 -7.34 16.91
CA LYS A 188 6.95 -8.52 17.57
C LYS A 188 5.90 -8.14 18.60
N ILE A 189 6.25 -7.27 19.55
CA ILE A 189 5.35 -6.82 20.62
C ILE A 189 4.11 -6.14 20.02
N PHE A 190 4.31 -5.33 18.99
CA PHE A 190 3.26 -4.58 18.31
C PHE A 190 2.25 -5.52 17.66
N VAL A 191 2.69 -6.48 16.85
CA VAL A 191 1.78 -7.44 16.20
C VAL A 191 1.08 -8.32 17.23
N GLU A 192 1.80 -8.82 18.25
CA GLU A 192 1.21 -9.64 19.32
C GLU A 192 0.09 -8.90 20.09
N LYS A 193 0.31 -7.62 20.41
CA LYS A 193 -0.63 -6.82 21.21
C LYS A 193 -1.77 -6.24 20.38
N THR A 194 -1.51 -5.84 19.14
CA THR A 194 -2.50 -5.18 18.28
C THR A 194 -3.36 -6.16 17.50
N ARG A 195 -2.79 -7.30 17.07
CA ARG A 195 -3.39 -8.23 16.12
C ARG A 195 -3.74 -7.58 14.78
N THR A 196 -2.94 -6.61 14.34
CA THR A 196 -3.03 -6.07 12.97
C THR A 196 -2.85 -7.19 11.94
N ASP A 197 -3.53 -7.09 10.79
CA ASP A 197 -3.54 -8.14 9.77
C ASP A 197 -2.30 -8.10 8.89
N TRP A 198 -1.73 -6.91 8.69
CA TRP A 198 -0.43 -6.71 8.05
C TRP A 198 0.25 -5.43 8.57
N LEU A 199 1.57 -5.36 8.37
CA LEU A 199 2.44 -4.36 9.00
C LEU A 199 3.27 -3.59 7.97
N SER A 200 3.12 -2.27 7.98
CA SER A 200 3.97 -1.34 7.24
C SER A 200 5.24 -1.06 8.04
N VAL A 201 6.39 -1.18 7.37
CA VAL A 201 7.70 -1.13 8.02
C VAL A 201 8.65 -0.19 7.29
N ALA A 202 9.58 0.38 8.05
CA ALA A 202 10.74 1.09 7.55
C ALA A 202 11.96 0.14 7.58
N ILE A 203 12.52 -0.15 6.40
CA ILE A 203 13.65 -1.09 6.24
C ILE A 203 14.71 -0.54 5.26
N GLY A 204 14.83 0.77 5.19
CA GLY A 204 15.75 1.48 4.28
C GLY A 204 15.05 2.14 3.09
N ASN A 205 13.73 1.95 2.95
CA ASN A 205 12.90 2.81 2.12
C ASN A 205 12.83 4.22 2.72
N VAL A 206 12.83 5.21 1.85
CA VAL A 206 12.65 6.63 2.17
C VAL A 206 11.46 7.14 1.39
N HIS A 207 10.59 7.94 2.02
CA HIS A 207 9.46 8.52 1.31
C HIS A 207 9.95 9.53 0.26
N GLY A 208 9.27 9.52 -0.89
CA GLY A 208 9.64 10.17 -2.14
C GLY A 208 9.58 11.71 -2.15
N ALA A 209 10.06 12.34 -1.09
CA ALA A 209 10.59 13.68 -1.11
C ALA A 209 12.02 13.62 -0.56
N ILE A 210 12.97 13.39 -1.46
CA ILE A 210 14.09 14.33 -1.47
C ILE A 210 13.40 15.70 -1.46
N SER A 211 13.40 16.35 -0.29
CA SER A 211 12.79 17.65 -0.06
C SER A 211 13.02 18.54 -1.28
N GLY A 212 12.09 19.44 -1.61
CA GLY A 212 12.15 20.28 -2.81
C GLY A 212 13.47 21.07 -3.04
N ALA A 213 14.41 20.99 -2.10
CA ALA A 213 15.79 21.43 -2.15
C ALA A 213 16.74 20.67 -3.11
N ALA A 214 16.40 19.47 -3.61
CA ALA A 214 17.37 18.66 -4.38
C ALA A 214 16.84 18.17 -5.74
N LYS A 215 16.26 19.08 -6.52
CA LYS A 215 15.97 18.84 -7.95
C LYS A 215 17.22 18.62 -8.82
N ASP A 216 18.39 19.08 -8.34
CA ASP A 216 19.67 19.02 -9.05
C ASP A 216 20.69 18.05 -8.42
N GLU A 217 20.32 17.33 -7.35
CA GLU A 217 21.21 16.35 -6.72
C GLU A 217 20.99 14.95 -7.30
N LYS A 218 22.07 14.13 -7.32
CA LYS A 218 21.99 12.71 -7.72
C LYS A 218 20.83 12.05 -6.99
N LYS A 219 19.88 11.48 -7.73
CA LYS A 219 18.84 10.61 -7.17
C LYS A 219 19.52 9.58 -6.28
N VAL A 220 19.18 9.59 -4.99
CA VAL A 220 19.62 8.56 -4.05
C VAL A 220 19.05 7.24 -4.54
N ASN A 221 19.92 6.28 -4.86
CA ASN A 221 19.50 4.90 -5.11
C ASN A 221 19.25 4.24 -3.75
N ALA A 222 18.01 4.34 -3.27
CA ALA A 222 17.64 3.67 -2.04
C ALA A 222 17.61 2.15 -2.25
N ARG A 223 17.91 1.41 -1.18
CA ARG A 223 17.87 -0.05 -1.10
C ARG A 223 17.20 -0.48 0.20
N LEU A 224 16.65 -1.68 0.20
CA LEU A 224 16.07 -2.35 1.35
C LEU A 224 17.13 -3.18 2.07
N ASN A 225 17.11 -3.17 3.40
CA ASN A 225 17.89 -4.08 4.22
C ASN A 225 17.14 -5.42 4.35
N ILE A 226 17.47 -6.35 3.46
CA ILE A 226 16.79 -7.65 3.35
C ILE A 226 17.03 -8.54 4.59
N GLU A 227 18.22 -8.48 5.19
CA GLU A 227 18.50 -9.21 6.42
C GLU A 227 17.63 -8.71 7.59
N HIS A 228 17.42 -7.40 7.67
CA HIS A 228 16.55 -6.80 8.67
C HIS A 228 15.08 -7.13 8.42
N LEU A 229 14.62 -7.07 7.17
CA LEU A 229 13.29 -7.53 6.78
C LEU A 229 13.05 -8.99 7.18
N ALA A 230 14.01 -9.89 6.92
CA ALA A 230 13.87 -11.30 7.28
C ALA A 230 13.72 -11.51 8.79
N LYS A 231 14.44 -10.72 9.61
CA LYS A 231 14.28 -10.72 11.07
C LYS A 231 12.87 -10.28 11.49
N ILE A 232 12.36 -9.17 10.94
CA ILE A 232 10.99 -8.69 11.20
C ILE A 232 9.98 -9.79 10.82
N VAL A 233 10.07 -10.33 9.61
CA VAL A 233 9.16 -11.38 9.12
C VAL A 233 9.17 -12.61 10.03
N SER A 234 10.34 -13.01 10.53
CA SER A 234 10.46 -14.17 11.43
C SER A 234 9.75 -14.01 12.76
N VAL A 235 9.60 -12.77 13.27
CA VAL A 235 9.00 -12.51 14.58
C VAL A 235 7.56 -12.04 14.49
N THR A 236 7.15 -11.45 13.37
CA THR A 236 5.77 -10.96 13.17
C THR A 236 4.87 -11.97 12.48
N ASN A 237 5.39 -12.72 11.49
CA ASN A 237 4.63 -13.69 10.68
C ASN A 237 3.32 -13.10 10.11
N VAL A 238 3.33 -11.82 9.74
CA VAL A 238 2.22 -11.15 9.01
C VAL A 238 2.75 -10.63 7.67
N PRO A 239 1.87 -10.42 6.66
CA PRO A 239 2.25 -9.74 5.43
C PRO A 239 2.93 -8.40 5.73
N ILE A 240 4.05 -8.13 5.05
CA ILE A 240 4.78 -6.87 5.19
C ILE A 240 4.41 -5.92 4.06
N VAL A 241 4.18 -4.66 4.40
CA VAL A 241 3.87 -3.60 3.45
C VAL A 241 5.07 -2.66 3.33
N LEU A 242 5.38 -2.30 2.08
CA LEU A 242 6.38 -1.30 1.76
C LEU A 242 5.71 -0.04 1.23
N HIS A 243 5.75 1.01 2.04
CA HIS A 243 5.37 2.34 1.61
C HIS A 243 6.50 2.96 0.79
N GLY A 244 6.16 3.61 -0.34
CA GLY A 244 7.12 4.37 -1.14
C GLY A 244 8.16 3.54 -1.91
N GLY A 245 7.74 2.67 -2.83
CA GLY A 245 8.67 1.91 -3.69
C GLY A 245 9.42 2.75 -4.75
N SER A 246 9.06 4.02 -4.94
CA SER A 246 9.67 4.90 -5.94
C SER A 246 11.07 5.35 -5.52
N GLY A 247 12.06 5.19 -6.39
CA GLY A 247 13.46 5.56 -6.09
C GLY A 247 14.28 4.46 -5.42
N ILE A 248 13.67 3.30 -5.16
CA ILE A 248 14.36 2.10 -4.68
C ILE A 248 14.84 1.29 -5.89
N GLU A 249 16.06 0.75 -5.79
CA GLU A 249 16.62 -0.14 -6.81
C GLU A 249 15.70 -1.33 -7.07
N LYS A 250 15.41 -1.61 -8.35
CA LYS A 250 14.48 -2.67 -8.76
C LYS A 250 14.84 -4.02 -8.15
N GLU A 251 16.12 -4.37 -8.21
CA GLU A 251 16.65 -5.62 -7.68
C GLU A 251 16.40 -5.74 -6.17
N SER A 252 16.49 -4.61 -5.45
CA SER A 252 16.23 -4.52 -4.02
C SER A 252 14.73 -4.69 -3.70
N VAL A 253 13.85 -4.05 -4.46
CA VAL A 253 12.39 -4.23 -4.33
C VAL A 253 12.01 -5.69 -4.58
N LEU A 254 12.53 -6.29 -5.66
CA LEU A 254 12.27 -7.70 -5.99
C LEU A 254 12.85 -8.64 -4.92
N ALA A 255 13.98 -8.30 -4.30
CA ALA A 255 14.51 -9.04 -3.16
C ALA A 255 13.59 -8.92 -1.93
N GLY A 256 13.03 -7.74 -1.67
CA GLY A 256 12.04 -7.53 -0.61
C GLY A 256 10.81 -8.43 -0.77
N ILE A 257 10.27 -8.52 -1.99
CA ILE A 257 9.11 -9.38 -2.29
C ILE A 257 9.42 -10.85 -1.97
N ARG A 258 10.58 -11.34 -2.42
CA ARG A 258 11.04 -12.71 -2.12
C ARG A 258 11.25 -12.99 -0.63
N ASN A 259 11.35 -11.95 0.20
CA ASN A 259 11.65 -12.06 1.64
C ASN A 259 10.49 -11.58 2.53
N GLY A 260 9.29 -11.36 1.98
CA GLY A 260 8.07 -11.15 2.78
C GLY A 260 7.30 -9.86 2.49
N VAL A 261 7.82 -8.94 1.66
CA VAL A 261 7.03 -7.79 1.18
C VAL A 261 5.89 -8.31 0.32
N THR A 262 4.67 -8.09 0.79
CA THR A 262 3.43 -8.60 0.20
C THR A 262 2.59 -7.50 -0.40
N LYS A 263 2.67 -6.26 0.10
CA LYS A 263 2.01 -5.08 -0.47
C LYS A 263 3.03 -3.98 -0.73
N ILE A 264 2.87 -3.29 -1.86
CA ILE A 264 3.63 -2.07 -2.19
C ILE A 264 2.62 -1.02 -2.62
N ASN A 265 2.70 0.16 -2.00
CA ASN A 265 1.88 1.32 -2.37
C ASN A 265 2.48 2.02 -3.60
N ILE A 266 1.63 2.34 -4.58
CA ILE A 266 1.99 2.87 -5.89
C ILE A 266 1.08 4.06 -6.22
N GLY A 267 1.47 5.26 -5.78
CA GLY A 267 0.78 6.51 -6.12
C GLY A 267 1.51 7.34 -7.17
N THR A 268 2.75 7.73 -6.88
CA THR A 268 3.49 8.75 -7.66
C THR A 268 3.62 8.42 -9.14
N ALA A 269 3.96 7.18 -9.51
CA ALA A 269 4.16 6.80 -10.91
C ALA A 269 2.90 6.99 -11.76
N ILE A 270 1.76 6.45 -11.28
CA ILE A 270 0.49 6.52 -12.01
C ILE A 270 -0.13 7.93 -11.97
N ARG A 271 0.05 8.68 -10.86
CA ARG A 271 -0.38 10.07 -10.77
C ARG A 271 0.38 10.95 -11.75
N GLN A 272 1.71 10.85 -11.80
CA GLN A 272 2.53 11.64 -12.73
C GLN A 272 2.22 11.31 -14.19
N ALA A 273 1.96 10.04 -14.51
CA ALA A 273 1.50 9.64 -15.84
C ALA A 273 0.16 10.31 -16.20
N TYR A 274 -0.79 10.32 -15.26
CA TYR A 274 -2.10 10.96 -15.42
C TYR A 274 -1.96 12.48 -15.62
N GLU A 275 -1.30 13.18 -14.69
CA GLU A 275 -1.14 14.64 -14.68
C GLU A 275 -0.42 15.13 -15.94
N LYS A 276 0.69 14.48 -16.31
CA LYS A 276 1.48 14.85 -17.49
C LYS A 276 0.66 14.78 -18.77
N GLU A 277 -0.10 13.71 -18.94
CA GLU A 277 -0.89 13.50 -20.16
C GLU A 277 -2.16 14.37 -20.17
N LEU A 278 -2.77 14.60 -19.01
CA LEU A 278 -3.89 15.54 -18.87
C LEU A 278 -3.44 16.97 -19.18
N TRP A 279 -2.30 17.40 -18.64
CA TRP A 279 -1.71 18.73 -18.93
C TRP A 279 -1.41 18.91 -20.42
N LYS A 280 -0.86 17.87 -21.05
CA LYS A 280 -0.49 17.89 -22.47
C LYS A 280 -1.70 17.95 -23.41
N THR A 281 -2.79 17.27 -23.08
CA THR A 281 -3.89 17.02 -24.03
C THR A 281 -5.22 17.65 -23.65
N GLY A 282 -5.43 17.99 -22.37
CA GLY A 282 -6.71 18.41 -21.82
C GLY A 282 -7.79 17.31 -21.80
N ARG A 283 -7.45 16.05 -22.14
CA ARG A 283 -8.42 14.96 -22.30
C ARG A 283 -8.23 13.88 -21.23
N VAL A 284 -9.26 13.68 -20.42
CA VAL A 284 -9.29 12.63 -19.37
C VAL A 284 -9.05 11.25 -19.95
N GLU A 285 -9.63 10.92 -21.11
CA GLU A 285 -9.41 9.62 -21.76
C GLU A 285 -7.93 9.36 -22.12
N SER A 286 -7.22 10.41 -22.59
CA SER A 286 -5.77 10.31 -22.88
C SER A 286 -4.99 10.01 -21.60
N ALA A 287 -5.30 10.74 -20.52
CA ALA A 287 -4.68 10.55 -19.21
C ALA A 287 -4.98 9.17 -18.61
N GLN A 288 -6.19 8.65 -18.77
CA GLN A 288 -6.53 7.28 -18.39
C GLN A 288 -5.70 6.26 -19.16
N ASN A 289 -5.48 6.45 -20.47
CA ASN A 289 -4.64 5.55 -21.25
C ASN A 289 -3.17 5.58 -20.81
N ALA A 290 -2.64 6.74 -20.42
CA ALA A 290 -1.31 6.84 -19.83
C ALA A 290 -1.19 6.06 -18.51
N VAL A 291 -2.21 6.16 -17.63
CA VAL A 291 -2.28 5.35 -16.41
C VAL A 291 -2.30 3.86 -16.73
N LYS A 292 -3.08 3.42 -17.73
CA LYS A 292 -3.12 2.01 -18.13
C LYS A 292 -1.75 1.50 -18.54
N GLU A 293 -1.04 2.27 -19.38
CA GLU A 293 0.28 1.88 -19.85
C GLU A 293 1.28 1.77 -18.71
N GLU A 294 1.29 2.75 -17.80
CA GLU A 294 2.17 2.72 -16.62
C GLU A 294 1.90 1.48 -15.75
N ILE A 295 0.64 1.15 -15.50
CA ILE A 295 0.27 -0.05 -14.73
C ILE A 295 0.70 -1.34 -15.44
N ARG A 296 0.57 -1.42 -16.79
CA ARG A 296 1.06 -2.57 -17.56
C ARG A 296 2.57 -2.72 -17.43
N GLN A 297 3.32 -1.62 -17.53
CA GLN A 297 4.77 -1.64 -17.36
C GLN A 297 5.16 -2.14 -15.96
N LEU A 298 4.49 -1.65 -14.91
CA LEU A 298 4.73 -2.09 -13.54
C LEU A 298 4.41 -3.58 -13.35
N ILE A 299 3.23 -4.03 -13.76
CA ILE A 299 2.79 -5.42 -13.54
C ILE A 299 3.61 -6.43 -14.35
N VAL A 300 3.85 -6.13 -15.63
CA VAL A 300 4.46 -7.09 -16.56
C VAL A 300 5.99 -7.02 -16.51
N ASN A 301 6.56 -5.82 -16.57
CA ASN A 301 8.00 -5.64 -16.79
C ASN A 301 8.77 -5.35 -15.49
N TYR A 302 8.15 -4.67 -14.53
CA TYR A 302 8.80 -4.38 -13.26
C TYR A 302 8.66 -5.54 -12.27
N TYR A 303 7.44 -5.86 -11.87
CA TYR A 303 7.15 -6.84 -10.81
C TYR A 303 7.00 -8.27 -11.32
N GLY A 304 6.59 -8.46 -12.58
CA GLY A 304 6.39 -9.80 -13.15
C GLY A 304 5.21 -10.57 -12.52
N ILE A 305 4.15 -9.87 -12.11
CA ILE A 305 3.02 -10.43 -11.34
C ILE A 305 1.75 -10.62 -12.17
N ARG A 306 1.86 -10.64 -13.50
CA ARG A 306 0.74 -10.97 -14.39
C ARG A 306 0.18 -12.35 -14.04
N GLY A 307 -1.13 -12.48 -13.93
CA GLY A 307 -1.80 -13.74 -13.57
C GLY A 307 -1.80 -14.07 -12.07
N SER A 308 -1.35 -13.16 -11.19
CA SER A 308 -1.32 -13.39 -9.73
C SER A 308 -2.69 -13.77 -9.15
N ALA A 309 -3.80 -13.27 -9.70
CA ALA A 309 -5.14 -13.62 -9.23
C ALA A 309 -5.44 -15.12 -9.41
N GLU A 310 -5.02 -15.72 -10.53
CA GLU A 310 -5.24 -17.14 -10.76
C GLU A 310 -4.43 -18.01 -9.80
N ILE A 311 -3.18 -17.62 -9.53
CA ILE A 311 -2.31 -18.30 -8.58
C ILE A 311 -2.93 -18.23 -7.17
N LEU A 312 -3.36 -17.03 -6.75
CA LEU A 312 -4.01 -16.84 -5.45
C LEU A 312 -5.30 -17.65 -5.32
N GLY A 313 -6.15 -17.65 -6.35
CA GLY A 313 -7.38 -18.44 -6.33
C GLY A 313 -7.12 -19.94 -6.24
N ALA A 314 -6.05 -20.45 -6.85
CA ALA A 314 -5.64 -21.86 -6.70
C ALA A 314 -5.08 -22.17 -5.30
N LEU A 315 -4.41 -21.22 -4.65
CA LEU A 315 -3.91 -21.36 -3.28
C LEU A 315 -5.03 -21.31 -2.23
N LEU A 316 -6.12 -20.60 -2.52
CA LEU A 316 -7.30 -20.48 -1.65
C LEU A 316 -8.26 -21.68 -1.78
N GLU A 317 -8.11 -22.49 -2.83
CA GLU A 317 -8.89 -23.72 -2.98
C GLU A 317 -8.40 -24.86 -2.06
N LYS A 318 -7.12 -24.82 -1.69
CA LYS A 318 -6.43 -25.85 -0.88
C LYS A 318 -6.58 -25.59 0.61
#